data_AF-H1B9P5-F1
#
_entry.id   AF-H1B9P5-F1
#
_cell.length_a   1.000
_cell.length_b   1.000
_cell.length_c   1.000
_cell.angle_alpha   90.00
_cell.angle_beta   90.00
_cell.angle_gamma   90.00
#
_symmetry.space_group_name_H-M   'P 1'
#
loop_
_entity.id
_entity.type
_entity.pdbx_description
1 polymer ?
#
loop_
_entity_poly.entity_id
_entity_poly.type
_entity_poly.pdbx_seq_one_letter_code
_entity_poly.pdbx_strand_id
1 'polypeptide(L)' 'MEIKLQGIYNPLKAVHAKDLKIGDITVWNYGYKEKVLGITFTKSHKSVRVKILSIESGEDFTRTLRVNRLVAVEI' A
#
# COMPACT_ATOMS: atom_id res chain seq x y z
N MET A 1 9.19 1.99 10.91
CA MET A 1 8.31 0.86 11.24
C MET A 1 8.56 -0.23 10.23
N GLU A 2 8.45 -1.49 10.63
CA GLU A 2 8.65 -2.65 9.77
C GLU A 2 7.44 -3.58 9.83
N ILE A 3 7.22 -4.34 8.76
CA ILE A 3 6.18 -5.38 8.71
C ILE A 3 6.75 -6.65 8.10
N LYS A 4 6.43 -7.79 8.70
CA LYS A 4 6.74 -9.11 8.15
C LYS A 4 5.59 -9.55 7.25
N LEU A 5 5.87 -9.71 5.96
CA LEU A 5 4.91 -10.22 4.98
C LEU A 5 5.09 -11.73 4.80
N GLN A 6 3.99 -12.43 4.50
CA GLN A 6 4.05 -13.84 4.16
C GLN A 6 4.84 -14.02 2.85
N GLY A 7 5.66 -15.06 2.76
CA GLY A 7 6.45 -15.34 1.56
C GLY A 7 7.67 -14.42 1.35
N ILE A 8 7.95 -13.47 2.25
CA ILE A 8 9.16 -12.64 2.21
C ILE A 8 10.04 -12.95 3.42
N TYR A 9 11.32 -13.18 3.20
CA TYR A 9 12.25 -13.62 4.26
C TYR A 9 12.59 -12.51 5.27
N ASN A 10 12.86 -11.29 4.83
CA ASN A 10 13.18 -10.17 5.72
C ASN A 10 11.95 -9.28 5.97
N PRO A 11 11.81 -8.68 7.16
CA PRO A 11 10.86 -7.57 7.37
C PRO A 11 11.12 -6.44 6.38
N LEU A 12 10.05 -5.77 5.95
CA LEU A 12 10.13 -4.63 5.04
C LEU A 12 9.77 -3.35 5.77
N LYS A 13 10.35 -2.22 5.33
CA LYS A 13 9.93 -0.90 5.81
C LYS A 13 8.46 -0.69 5.50
N ALA A 14 7.75 -0.19 6.50
CA ALA A 14 6.33 0.10 6.40
C ALA A 14 6.01 1.53 6.85
N VAL A 15 4.98 2.09 6.24
CA VAL A 15 4.35 3.36 6.62
C VAL A 15 2.88 3.12 6.95
N HIS A 16 2.25 4.03 7.68
CA HIS A 16 0.79 3.96 7.79
C HIS A 16 0.16 4.31 6.45
N ALA A 17 -1.01 3.73 6.16
CA ALA A 17 -1.71 3.96 4.90
C ALA A 17 -2.05 5.44 4.67
N LYS A 18 -2.26 6.23 5.73
CA LYS A 18 -2.46 7.68 5.65
C LYS A 18 -1.23 8.46 5.17
N ASP A 19 -0.04 7.88 5.31
CA ASP A 19 1.26 8.50 5.01
C ASP A 19 1.80 8.06 3.64
N LEU A 20 1.05 7.23 2.90
CA LEU A 20 1.36 6.87 1.51
C LEU A 20 1.36 8.11 0.61
N LYS A 21 2.19 8.06 -0.43
CA LYS A 21 2.30 9.11 -1.45
C LYS A 21 2.03 8.54 -2.84
N ILE A 22 1.57 9.41 -3.72
CA ILE A 22 1.43 9.07 -5.15
C ILE A 22 2.82 8.78 -5.70
N GLY A 23 2.96 7.66 -6.41
CA GLY A 23 4.22 7.15 -6.92
C GLY A 23 4.88 6.08 -6.05
N ASP A 24 4.48 5.92 -4.79
CA ASP A 24 5.01 4.85 -3.93
C ASP A 24 4.73 3.47 -4.52
N ILE A 25 5.68 2.55 -4.34
CA ILE A 25 5.50 1.12 -4.65
C ILE A 25 5.18 0.39 -3.34
N THR A 26 3.96 -0.09 -3.24
CA THR A 26 3.52 -0.90 -2.09
C THR A 26 3.81 -2.37 -2.34
N VAL A 27 4.23 -3.08 -1.29
CA VAL A 27 4.56 -4.51 -1.34
C VAL A 27 3.57 -5.30 -0.48
N TRP A 28 3.10 -6.41 -1.01
CA TRP A 28 2.16 -7.32 -0.37
C TRP A 28 2.78 -8.71 -0.20
N ASN A 29 2.00 -9.64 0.37
CA ASN A 29 2.43 -11.02 0.56
C ASN A 29 2.97 -11.61 -0.74
N TYR A 30 3.94 -12.53 -0.64
CA TYR A 30 4.60 -13.16 -1.78
C TYR A 30 5.33 -12.21 -2.73
N GLY A 31 5.52 -10.94 -2.33
CA GLY A 31 6.23 -9.96 -3.13
C GLY A 31 5.36 -9.27 -4.18
N TYR A 32 4.02 -9.42 -4.13
CA TYR A 32 3.14 -8.68 -5.04
C TYR A 32 3.31 -7.17 -4.88
N LYS A 33 3.38 -6.43 -5.98
CA LYS A 33 3.67 -4.99 -6.00
C LYS A 33 2.59 -4.20 -6.69
N GLU A 34 2.28 -3.05 -6.11
CA GLU A 34 1.31 -2.11 -6.66
C GLU A 34 1.86 -0.69 -6.60
N LYS A 35 1.73 0.07 -7.69
CA LYS A 35 2.07 1.49 -7.73
C LYS A 35 0.89 2.34 -7.32
N VAL A 36 1.10 3.27 -6.39
CA VAL A 36 0.06 4.21 -5.96
C VAL A 36 -0.14 5.29 -7.03
N LEU A 37 -1.35 5.36 -7.57
CA LEU A 37 -1.76 6.35 -8.57
C LEU A 37 -2.55 7.51 -7.98
N GLY A 38 -3.25 7.31 -6.86
CA GLY A 38 -4.09 8.33 -6.26
C GLY A 38 -4.54 7.98 -4.85
N ILE A 39 -4.82 9.00 -4.05
CA ILE A 39 -5.16 8.86 -2.63
C ILE A 39 -6.35 9.77 -2.31
N THR A 40 -7.36 9.24 -1.62
CA THR A 40 -8.53 10.01 -1.19
C THR A 40 -9.02 9.53 0.18
N PHE A 41 -9.11 10.43 1.16
CA PHE A 41 -9.68 10.10 2.47
C PHE A 41 -11.20 9.92 2.39
N THR A 42 -11.75 8.99 3.18
CA THR A 42 -13.20 8.89 3.35
C THR A 42 -13.74 10.07 4.16
N LYS A 43 -15.05 10.36 4.06
CA LYS A 43 -15.69 11.47 4.80
C LYS A 43 -15.40 11.46 6.31
N SER A 44 -15.25 10.28 6.92
CA SER A 44 -14.95 10.15 8.35
C SER A 44 -13.46 10.21 8.69
N HIS A 45 -12.57 10.29 7.70
CA HIS A 45 -11.12 10.29 7.83
C HIS A 45 -10.54 9.05 8.56
N LYS A 46 -11.35 8.00 8.76
CA LYS A 46 -10.92 6.73 9.38
C LYS A 46 -10.28 5.76 8.39
N SER A 47 -10.46 6.00 7.10
CA SER A 47 -9.94 5.17 6.03
C SER A 47 -9.46 6.03 4.87
N VAL A 48 -8.55 5.46 4.08
CA VAL A 48 -8.03 6.01 2.85
C VAL A 48 -8.39 5.09 1.69
N ARG A 49 -8.87 5.64 0.59
CA ARG A 49 -9.02 4.95 -0.69
C ARG A 49 -7.79 5.25 -1.53
N VAL A 50 -7.14 4.20 -2.00
CA VAL A 50 -5.92 4.27 -2.79
C VAL A 50 -6.24 3.69 -4.15
N LYS A 51 -6.06 4.48 -5.21
CA LYS A 51 -6.02 3.98 -6.58
C LYS A 51 -4.63 3.43 -6.83
N ILE A 52 -4.56 2.21 -7.34
CA ILE A 52 -3.30 1.50 -7.56
C ILE A 52 -3.26 0.88 -8.95
N LEU A 53 -2.06 0.70 -9.47
CA LEU A 53 -1.76 -0.10 -10.66
C LEU A 53 -1.03 -1.36 -10.19
N SER A 54 -1.57 -2.54 -10.47
CA SER A 54 -0.83 -3.79 -10.24
C SER A 54 0.33 -3.88 -11.23
N ILE A 55 1.53 -4.17 -10.73
CA ILE A 55 2.71 -4.33 -11.59
C ILE A 55 2.64 -5.66 -12.36
N GLU A 56 1.98 -6.66 -11.80
CA GLU A 56 1.84 -8.00 -12.37
C GLU A 56 0.82 -8.06 -13.50
N SER A 57 -0.39 -7.50 -13.28
CA SER A 57 -1.45 -7.55 -14.29
C SER A 57 -1.48 -6.31 -15.19
N GLY A 58 -0.89 -5.20 -14.77
CA GLY A 58 -1.00 -3.91 -15.46
C GLY A 58 -2.38 -3.27 -15.38
N GLU A 59 -3.25 -3.77 -14.49
CA GLU A 59 -4.61 -3.27 -14.31
C GLU A 59 -4.73 -2.31 -13.11
N ASP A 60 -5.69 -1.39 -13.23
CA ASP A 60 -6.02 -0.43 -12.20
C ASP A 60 -7.05 -0.98 -11.21
N PHE A 61 -6.77 -0.83 -9.92
CA PHE A 61 -7.67 -1.19 -8.85
C PHE A 61 -7.85 -0.06 -7.84
N THR A 62 -8.87 -0.20 -6.99
CA THR A 62 -9.07 0.70 -5.85
C THR A 62 -9.12 -0.13 -4.56
N ARG A 63 -8.26 0.23 -3.60
CA ARG A 63 -8.17 -0.42 -2.29
C ARG A 63 -8.55 0.56 -1.19
N THR A 64 -9.36 0.12 -0.24
CA THR A 64 -9.70 0.92 0.95
C THR A 64 -8.97 0.37 2.16
N LEU A 65 -8.18 1.21 2.82
CA LEU A 65 -7.35 0.86 3.98
C LEU A 65 -7.71 1.72 5.19
N ARG A 66 -7.59 1.17 6.40
CA ARG A 66 -7.64 1.99 7.62
C ARG A 66 -6.42 2.91 7.67
N VAL A 67 -6.60 4.14 8.14
CA VAL A 67 -5.52 5.14 8.18
C VAL A 67 -4.26 4.68 8.90
N ASN A 68 -4.41 3.89 9.98
CA ASN A 68 -3.28 3.39 10.78
C ASN A 68 -2.78 2.01 10.32
N ARG A 69 -3.34 1.41 9.27
CA ARG A 69 -2.85 0.13 8.74
C ARG A 69 -1.42 0.32 8.23
N LEU A 70 -0.50 -0.53 8.67
CA LEU A 70 0.85 -0.57 8.11
C LEU A 70 0.83 -1.19 6.72
N VAL A 71 1.53 -0.54 5.79
CA VAL A 71 1.71 -0.94 4.40
C VAL A 71 3.19 -0.95 4.11
N ALA A 72 3.72 -2.06 3.60
CA ALA A 72 5.11 -2.14 3.21
C ALA A 72 5.34 -1.30 1.95
N VAL A 73 6.46 -0.58 1.90
CA VAL A 73 6.85 0.26 0.77
C VAL A 73 8.29 -0.03 0.37
N GLU A 74 8.52 -0.13 -0.94
CA GLU A 74 9.87 -0.17 -1.51
C GLU A 74 10.42 1.26 -1.56
N ILE A 75 11.67 1.47 -1.14
CA ILE A 75 12.36 2.77 -1.13
C ILE A 75 13.38 2.79 -2.27
#